data_AF-A0A1V2Q9E5-F1
#
_entry.id   AF-A0A1V2Q9E5-F1
#
_cell.length_a   1.000
_cell.length_b   1.000
_cell.length_c   1.000
_cell.angle_alpha   90.00
_cell.angle_beta   90.00
_cell.angle_gamma   90.00
#
_symmetry.space_group_name_H-M   'P 1'
#
loop_
_entity.id
_entity.type
_entity.pdbx_description
1 polymer ?
#
loop_
_entity_poly.entity_id
_entity_poly.type
_entity_poly.pdbx_seq_one_letter_code
_entity_poly.pdbx_strand_id
1 'polypeptide(L)'
;MQAEARLTDVEWIAPALAAMDRGEALPPPFDDDRQAWDLLRTDDRVPQTSVTSPDGTLDNCLQQAMALPAIFSEHEEDPLRAALDAVWSAAFAFGHGRTHILFAELRQAFPVVA
;
A
#
# COMPACT_ATOMS: atom_id res chain seq x y z
N MET A 1 -9.66 -3.19 9.88
CA MET A 1 -9.10 -2.41 8.77
C MET A 1 -9.29 -3.25 7.52
N GLN A 2 -10.12 -2.81 6.58
CA GLN A 2 -10.20 -3.45 5.28
C GLN A 2 -9.10 -2.81 4.43
N ALA A 3 -8.12 -3.58 3.97
CA ALA A 3 -7.10 -3.03 3.07
C ALA A 3 -7.78 -2.71 1.73
N GLU A 4 -7.96 -1.42 1.42
CA GLU A 4 -8.76 -0.96 0.27
C GLU A 4 -8.30 -1.59 -1.06
N ALA A 5 -6.98 -1.67 -1.29
CA ALA A 5 -6.40 -2.30 -2.48
C ALA A 5 -6.42 -3.83 -2.45
N ARG A 6 -6.81 -4.44 -1.33
CA ARG A 6 -6.90 -5.89 -1.13
C ARG A 6 -5.60 -6.65 -1.38
N LEU A 7 -4.46 -5.96 -1.27
CA LEU A 7 -3.14 -6.58 -1.37
C LEU A 7 -2.90 -7.61 -0.26
N THR A 8 -3.59 -7.50 0.87
CA THR A 8 -3.56 -8.51 1.95
C THR A 8 -4.12 -9.88 1.55
N ASP A 9 -4.94 -9.93 0.50
CA ASP A 9 -5.54 -11.18 0.00
C ASP A 9 -4.59 -11.92 -0.98
N VAL A 10 -3.46 -11.30 -1.34
CA VAL A 10 -2.49 -11.82 -2.31
C VAL A 10 -1.39 -12.59 -1.57
N GLU A 11 -1.28 -13.89 -1.84
CA GLU A 11 -0.44 -14.81 -1.07
C GLU A 11 1.04 -14.41 -0.99
N TRP A 12 1.61 -13.89 -2.08
CA TRP A 12 3.02 -13.49 -2.10
C TRP A 12 3.29 -12.17 -1.37
N ILE A 13 2.24 -11.43 -0.97
CA ILE A 13 2.34 -10.20 -0.18
C ILE A 13 2.36 -10.51 1.32
N ALA A 14 1.67 -11.56 1.75
CA ALA A 14 1.57 -11.92 3.17
C ALA A 14 2.93 -12.10 3.88
N PRO A 15 3.96 -12.74 3.29
CA PRO A 15 5.28 -12.83 3.91
C PRO A 15 5.95 -11.47 4.17
N ALA A 16 5.75 -10.49 3.28
CA ALA A 16 6.31 -9.15 3.42
C ALA A 16 5.65 -8.40 4.58
N LEU A 17 4.31 -8.44 4.65
CA LEU A 17 3.58 -7.84 5.78
C LEU A 17 4.00 -8.45 7.12
N ALA A 18 4.19 -9.78 7.15
CA ALA A 18 4.64 -10.46 8.36
C ALA A 18 6.10 -10.10 8.73
N ALA A 19 6.97 -9.81 7.76
CA ALA A 19 8.33 -9.34 8.03
C ALA A 19 8.32 -7.91 8.61
N MET A 20 7.51 -7.01 8.05
CA MET A 20 7.31 -5.66 8.58
C MET A 20 6.81 -5.68 10.03
N ASP A 21 5.84 -6.54 10.35
CA ASP A 21 5.33 -6.71 11.72
C ASP A 21 6.42 -7.14 12.72
N ARG A 22 7.47 -7.82 12.24
CA ARG A 22 8.62 -8.27 13.04
C ARG A 22 9.82 -7.31 12.98
N GLY A 23 9.77 -6.26 12.16
CA GLY A 23 10.92 -5.37 11.88
C GLY A 23 12.07 -6.12 11.19
N GLU A 24 11.75 -7.10 10.35
CA GLU A 24 12.71 -7.88 9.57
C GLU A 24 12.82 -7.33 8.15
N ALA A 25 13.97 -7.56 7.51
CA ALA A 25 14.15 -7.23 6.10
C ALA A 25 13.09 -7.91 5.21
N LEU A 26 12.62 -7.19 4.20
CA LEU A 26 11.60 -7.69 3.29
C LEU A 26 12.10 -8.93 2.52
N PRO A 27 11.32 -10.03 2.50
CA PRO A 27 11.66 -11.23 1.75
C PRO A 27 11.38 -11.05 0.25
N PRO A 28 11.90 -11.94 -0.61
CA PRO A 28 11.47 -12.00 -2.00
C PRO A 28 9.95 -12.09 -2.13
N PRO A 29 9.32 -11.39 -3.10
CA PRO A 29 9.95 -10.63 -4.21
C PRO A 29 10.26 -9.15 -3.87
N PHE A 30 10.17 -8.74 -2.61
CA PHE A 30 10.32 -7.34 -2.20
C PHE A 30 11.75 -6.93 -1.89
N ASP A 31 12.70 -7.87 -1.96
CA ASP A 31 14.14 -7.60 -1.97
C ASP A 31 14.61 -6.94 -3.28
N ASP A 32 13.77 -6.95 -4.32
CA ASP A 32 13.94 -6.24 -5.58
C ASP A 32 12.60 -5.67 -6.05
N ASP A 33 12.44 -4.34 -5.94
CA ASP A 33 11.22 -3.63 -6.36
C ASP A 33 10.70 -4.06 -7.73
N ARG A 34 11.59 -4.35 -8.69
CA ARG A 34 11.20 -4.75 -10.05
C ARG A 34 10.44 -6.07 -10.05
N GLN A 35 10.83 -7.04 -9.23
CA GLN A 35 10.18 -8.34 -9.16
C GLN A 35 8.77 -8.24 -8.60
N ALA A 36 8.59 -7.44 -7.54
CA ALA A 36 7.27 -7.15 -6.98
C ALA A 36 6.36 -6.43 -8.00
N TRP A 37 6.88 -5.46 -8.76
CA TRP A 37 6.14 -4.81 -9.84
C TRP A 37 5.79 -5.76 -11.00
N ASP A 38 6.67 -6.69 -11.33
CA ASP A 38 6.42 -7.69 -12.37
C ASP A 38 5.32 -8.67 -11.94
N LEU A 39 5.36 -9.16 -10.70
CA LEU A 39 4.32 -10.01 -10.14
C LEU A 39 2.98 -9.30 -10.04
N LEU A 40 2.95 -8.03 -9.61
CA LEU A 40 1.73 -7.24 -9.57
C LEU A 40 1.00 -7.18 -10.94
N ARG A 41 1.78 -7.14 -12.04
CA ARG A 41 1.25 -7.03 -13.41
C ARG A 41 0.92 -8.38 -14.04
N THR A 42 1.52 -9.47 -13.56
CA THR A 42 1.47 -10.78 -14.24
C THR A 42 0.71 -11.85 -13.47
N ASP A 43 0.52 -11.68 -12.15
CA ASP A 43 -0.26 -12.61 -11.35
C ASP A 43 -1.76 -12.29 -11.47
N ASP A 44 -2.48 -13.14 -12.19
CA ASP A 44 -3.92 -13.03 -12.42
C ASP A 44 -4.76 -13.06 -11.12
N ARG A 45 -4.17 -13.47 -9.99
CA ARG A 45 -4.82 -13.46 -8.68
C ARG A 45 -4.84 -12.08 -8.04
N VAL A 46 -4.01 -11.15 -8.51
CA VAL A 46 -4.00 -9.75 -8.04
C VAL A 46 -5.27 -9.06 -8.53
N PRO A 47 -6.14 -8.55 -7.63
CA PRO A 47 -7.32 -7.83 -8.05
C PRO A 47 -6.95 -6.65 -8.96
N GLN A 48 -7.73 -6.44 -10.02
CA GLN A 48 -7.50 -5.32 -10.96
C GLN A 48 -8.61 -4.29 -10.77
N THR A 49 -8.45 -3.42 -9.77
CA THR A 49 -9.43 -2.38 -9.45
C THR A 49 -8.95 -1.03 -9.93
N SER A 50 -9.76 -0.34 -10.72
CA SER A 50 -9.45 0.99 -11.21
C SER A 50 -10.06 2.06 -10.30
N VAL A 51 -9.27 3.09 -9.98
CA VAL A 51 -9.72 4.28 -9.26
C VAL A 51 -9.33 5.54 -10.03
N THR A 52 -10.01 6.64 -9.73
CA THR A 52 -9.54 7.98 -10.11
C THR A 52 -8.50 8.43 -9.08
N SER A 53 -7.38 8.97 -9.55
CA SER A 53 -6.34 9.59 -8.72
C SER A 53 -6.89 10.57 -7.69
N PRO A 54 -6.22 10.77 -6.54
CA PRO A 54 -6.76 11.59 -5.45
C PRO A 54 -7.17 13.01 -5.84
N ASP A 55 -6.40 13.65 -6.74
CA ASP A 55 -6.67 15.00 -7.23
C ASP A 55 -7.78 15.08 -8.30
N GLY A 56 -8.30 13.92 -8.74
CA GLY A 56 -9.36 13.83 -9.74
C GLY A 56 -8.90 14.00 -11.18
N THR A 57 -7.59 14.04 -11.45
CA THR A 57 -7.06 14.40 -12.77
C THR A 57 -6.81 13.22 -13.69
N LEU A 58 -6.42 12.08 -13.12
CA LEU A 58 -6.17 10.82 -13.83
C LEU A 58 -7.24 9.80 -13.47
N ASP A 59 -7.91 9.26 -14.49
CA ASP A 59 -8.81 8.12 -14.38
C ASP A 59 -8.09 6.80 -14.68
N ASN A 60 -8.73 5.68 -14.31
CA ASN A 60 -8.25 4.31 -14.58
C ASN A 60 -6.86 4.01 -13.99
N CYS A 61 -6.53 4.59 -12.83
CA CYS A 61 -5.34 4.21 -12.08
C CYS A 61 -5.55 2.85 -11.42
N LEU A 62 -4.62 1.90 -11.62
CA LEU A 62 -4.67 0.61 -10.94
C LEU A 62 -4.44 0.82 -9.44
N GLN A 63 -5.46 0.58 -8.64
CA GLN A 63 -5.47 0.76 -7.19
C GLN A 63 -4.36 -0.03 -6.50
N GLN A 64 -4.12 -1.26 -6.95
CA GLN A 64 -3.08 -2.15 -6.44
C GLN A 64 -1.68 -1.59 -6.69
N ALA A 65 -1.46 -0.97 -7.86
CA ALA A 65 -0.20 -0.28 -8.15
C ALA A 65 -0.01 0.96 -7.28
N MET A 66 -1.09 1.66 -6.93
CA MET A 66 -1.01 2.81 -6.03
C MET A 66 -0.70 2.41 -4.59
N ALA A 67 -1.14 1.23 -4.15
CA ALA A 67 -0.89 0.72 -2.81
C ALA A 67 0.47 0.05 -2.64
N LEU A 68 1.03 -0.57 -3.69
CA LEU A 68 2.27 -1.35 -3.61
C LEU A 68 3.45 -0.58 -2.97
N PRO A 69 3.68 0.72 -3.25
CA PRO A 69 4.79 1.45 -2.65
C PRO A 69 4.74 1.58 -1.13
N ALA A 70 3.57 1.39 -0.50
CA ALA A 70 3.47 1.36 0.95
C ALA A 70 4.32 0.23 1.56
N ILE A 71 4.51 -0.89 0.85
CA ILE A 71 5.32 -2.01 1.33
C ILE A 71 6.82 -1.66 1.25
N PHE A 72 7.25 -0.95 0.19
CA PHE A 72 8.65 -0.54 0.02
C PHE A 72 9.09 0.56 0.99
N SER A 73 8.15 1.23 1.67
CA SER A 73 8.48 2.24 2.69
C SER A 73 9.34 1.68 3.84
N GLU A 74 9.34 0.37 4.05
CA GLU A 74 10.22 -0.32 5.02
C GLU A 74 11.71 -0.10 4.72
N HIS A 75 12.09 0.20 3.48
CA HIS A 75 13.48 0.48 3.12
C HIS A 75 13.95 1.89 3.53
N GLU A 76 13.04 2.76 4.00
CA GLU A 76 13.38 4.13 4.40
C GLU A 76 13.95 4.16 5.83
N GLU A 77 15.15 4.71 5.99
CA GLU A 77 15.86 4.75 7.26
C GLU A 77 15.21 5.70 8.28
N ASP A 78 14.53 6.75 7.82
CA ASP A 78 13.79 7.68 8.67
C ASP A 78 12.36 7.15 8.92
N PRO A 79 12.02 6.73 10.16
CA PRO A 79 10.71 6.14 10.46
C PRO A 79 9.54 7.10 10.23
N LEU A 80 9.75 8.42 10.39
CA LEU A 80 8.69 9.39 10.12
C LEU A 80 8.42 9.48 8.62
N ARG A 81 9.47 9.44 7.81
CA ARG A 81 9.35 9.46 6.36
C ARG A 81 8.72 8.17 5.84
N ALA A 82 9.15 7.01 6.35
CA ALA A 82 8.54 5.71 6.04
C ALA A 82 7.03 5.73 6.28
N ALA A 83 6.60 6.22 7.47
CA ALA A 83 5.19 6.32 7.81
C ALA A 83 4.40 7.27 6.91
N LEU A 84 4.96 8.45 6.59
CA LEU A 84 4.33 9.42 5.70
C LEU A 84 4.19 8.87 4.27
N ASP A 85 5.22 8.19 3.77
CA ASP A 85 5.22 7.57 2.44
C ASP A 85 4.18 6.43 2.37
N ALA A 86 4.07 5.61 3.43
CA ALA A 86 3.04 4.58 3.52
C ALA A 86 1.62 5.17 3.52
N VAL A 87 1.37 6.22 4.31
CA VAL A 87 0.06 6.91 4.34
C VAL A 87 -0.24 7.58 3.01
N TRP A 88 0.76 8.17 2.36
CA TRP A 88 0.61 8.77 1.04
C TRP A 88 0.21 7.73 -0.01
N SER A 89 0.90 6.59 -0.08
CA SER A 89 0.53 5.48 -0.97
C SER A 89 -0.87 4.95 -0.69
N ALA A 90 -1.26 4.81 0.59
CA ALA A 90 -2.61 4.43 0.96
C ALA A 90 -3.64 5.46 0.47
N ALA A 91 -3.38 6.77 0.62
CA ALA A 91 -4.28 7.81 0.14
C ALA A 91 -4.49 7.76 -1.38
N PHE A 92 -3.43 7.42 -2.12
CA PHE A 92 -3.50 7.19 -3.57
C PHE A 92 -4.36 5.98 -3.90
N ALA A 93 -4.24 4.89 -3.15
CA ALA A 93 -5.05 3.69 -3.35
C ALA A 93 -6.55 3.91 -3.04
N PHE A 94 -6.90 4.78 -2.08
CA PHE A 94 -8.31 5.11 -1.82
C PHE A 94 -8.96 5.91 -2.96
N GLY A 95 -8.18 6.66 -3.72
CA GLY A 95 -8.65 7.44 -4.86
C GLY A 95 -9.48 8.67 -4.48
N HIS A 96 -10.00 9.35 -5.52
CA HIS A 96 -10.68 10.63 -5.39
C HIS A 96 -11.86 10.61 -4.42
N GLY A 97 -11.94 11.64 -3.57
CA GLY A 97 -13.06 11.86 -2.65
C GLY A 97 -13.15 10.90 -1.46
N ARG A 98 -12.27 9.89 -1.37
CA ARG A 98 -12.34 8.82 -0.35
C ARG A 98 -11.26 8.90 0.72
N THR A 99 -10.31 9.82 0.63
CA THR A 99 -9.22 9.98 1.61
C THR A 99 -9.70 10.23 3.04
N HIS A 100 -10.90 10.81 3.20
CA HIS A 100 -11.52 11.00 4.51
C HIS A 100 -11.79 9.67 5.24
N ILE A 101 -12.02 8.57 4.51
CA ILE A 101 -12.21 7.23 5.08
C ILE A 101 -10.89 6.74 5.65
N LEU A 102 -9.81 6.81 4.86
CA LEU A 102 -8.45 6.46 5.32
C LEU A 102 -8.06 7.23 6.60
N PHE A 103 -8.27 8.55 6.62
CA PHE A 103 -7.93 9.34 7.81
C PHE A 103 -8.82 9.02 9.01
N ALA A 104 -10.07 8.62 8.81
CA ALA A 104 -10.91 8.14 9.91
C ALA A 104 -10.38 6.82 10.48
N GLU A 105 -9.99 5.87 9.62
CA GLU A 105 -9.40 4.60 10.03
C GLU A 105 -8.04 4.78 10.72
N LEU A 106 -7.17 5.65 10.20
CA LEU A 106 -5.88 5.96 10.81
C LEU A 106 -6.04 6.55 12.21
N ARG A 107 -6.97 7.49 12.42
CA ARG A 107 -7.24 8.02 13.77
C ARG A 107 -7.76 6.97 14.74
N GLN A 108 -8.54 6.00 14.26
CA GLN A 108 -9.00 4.90 15.10
C GLN A 108 -7.86 3.93 15.46
N ALA A 109 -6.95 3.66 14.52
CA ALA A 109 -5.80 2.78 14.74
C ALA A 109 -4.72 3.44 15.61
N PHE A 110 -4.53 4.76 15.50
CA PHE A 110 -3.51 5.54 16.20
C PHE A 110 -4.14 6.68 17.01
N PRO A 111 -4.87 6.38 18.10
CA PRO A 111 -5.63 7.38 18.85
C PRO A 111 -4.77 8.46 19.53
N VAL A 112 -3.47 8.22 19.70
CA VAL A 112 -2.52 9.16 20.33
C VAL A 112 -2.03 10.22 19.34
N VAL A 113 -2.18 9.98 18.04
CA VAL A 113 -1.71 10.86 16.95
C VAL A 113 -2.85 11.76 16.42
N ALA A 114 -4.08 11.56 16.92
CA ALA A 114 -5.30 12.25 16.48
C ALA A 114 -5.58 13.58 17.20
#